data_AF-A0A452IG16-F1
#
_entry.id   AF-A0A452IG16-F1
#
_cell.length_a   1.000
_cell.length_b   1.000
_cell.length_c   1.000
_cell.angle_alpha   90.00
_cell.angle_beta   90.00
_cell.angle_gamma   90.00
#
_symmetry.space_group_name_H-M   'P 1'
#
loop_
_entity.id
_entity.type
_entity.pdbx_description
1 polymer ?
#
loop_
_entity_poly.entity_id
_entity_poly.type
_entity_poly.pdbx_seq_one_letter_code
_entity_poly.pdbx_strand_id
1 'polypeptide(L)'
;MFTQNLREGYRTLGKIWSFRWLYEYTRLPVVPLYGGFPVKFRTYIGDPIPYDPNVSASELAEKAKTAIQSLRDRHQKTPGNILRALLERFDKHQKDD
;
A
#
# COMPACT_ATOMS: atom_id res chain seq x y z
N MET A 1 -10.45 -2.78 -0.18
CA MET A 1 -9.94 -1.52 0.41
C MET A 1 -8.50 -1.33 0.01
N PHE A 2 -8.13 -0.14 -0.45
CA PHE A 2 -6.76 0.20 -0.85
C PHE A 2 -6.40 1.61 -0.35
N THR A 3 -5.18 1.82 0.14
CA THR A 3 -4.72 3.13 0.62
C THR A 3 -3.59 3.65 -0.24
N GLN A 4 -3.82 4.77 -0.91
CA GLN A 4 -2.84 5.49 -1.72
C GLN A 4 -1.75 6.11 -0.83
N ASN A 5 -0.54 6.23 -1.38
CA ASN A 5 0.63 6.90 -0.79
C ASN A 5 1.22 6.20 0.46
N LEU A 6 0.79 4.97 0.78
CA LEU A 6 1.27 4.23 1.95
C LEU A 6 2.78 3.95 1.90
N ARG A 7 3.30 3.58 0.72
CA ARG A 7 4.74 3.29 0.51
C ARG A 7 5.61 4.53 0.44
N GLU A 8 5.02 5.67 0.11
CA GLU A 8 5.67 6.98 0.07
C GLU A 8 5.74 7.59 1.47
N GLY A 9 4.73 7.33 2.31
CA GLY A 9 4.73 7.73 3.72
C GLY A 9 5.62 6.85 4.60
N TYR A 10 5.64 5.55 4.34
CA TYR A 10 6.44 4.58 5.08
C TYR A 10 7.13 3.59 4.15
N ARG A 11 8.47 3.57 4.18
CA ARG A 11 9.29 2.55 3.55
C ARG A 11 10.00 1.70 4.59
N THR A 12 9.93 0.39 4.39
CA THR A 12 10.71 -0.57 5.16
C THR A 12 11.96 -0.91 4.38
N LEU A 13 13.13 -0.82 5.01
CA LEU A 13 14.40 -1.25 4.42
C LEU A 13 14.67 -2.73 4.73
N GLY A 14 13.67 -3.59 4.48
CA GLY A 14 13.69 -5.00 4.89
C GLY A 14 14.60 -5.93 4.08
N LYS A 15 15.30 -5.41 3.06
CA LYS A 15 16.19 -6.21 2.19
C LYS A 15 17.67 -6.06 2.52
N ILE A 16 18.02 -5.35 3.58
CA ILE A 16 19.42 -5.18 3.96
C ILE A 16 19.86 -6.44 4.73
N TRP A 17 20.82 -7.18 4.18
CA TRP A 17 21.30 -8.46 4.72
C TRP A 17 21.73 -8.39 6.20
N SER A 18 22.33 -7.27 6.62
CA SER A 18 22.77 -7.05 8.00
C SER A 18 21.62 -7.00 9.01
N PHE A 19 20.43 -6.50 8.64
CA PHE A 19 19.28 -6.46 9.54
C PHE A 19 18.64 -7.83 9.71
N ARG A 20 18.73 -8.69 8.69
CA ARG A 20 18.33 -10.10 8.83
C ARG A 20 19.25 -10.83 9.81
N TRP A 21 20.56 -10.65 9.67
CA TRP A 21 21.54 -11.21 10.61
C TRP A 21 21.30 -10.71 12.05
N LEU A 22 21.06 -9.40 12.22
CA LEU A 22 20.74 -8.79 13.51
C LEU A 22 19.43 -9.34 14.11
N TYR A 23 18.40 -9.56 13.28
CA TYR A 23 17.15 -10.19 13.70
C TYR A 23 17.36 -11.64 14.16
N GLU A 24 18.14 -12.43 13.42
CA GLU A 24 18.45 -13.83 13.78
C GLU A 24 19.23 -13.91 15.10
N TYR A 25 20.10 -12.93 15.38
CA TYR A 25 20.88 -12.86 16.61
C TYR A 25 20.07 -12.34 17.81
N THR A 26 19.32 -11.26 17.64
CA THR A 26 18.61 -10.58 18.75
C THR A 26 17.19 -11.11 18.97
N ARG A 27 16.61 -11.82 18.00
CA ARG A 27 15.19 -12.20 17.92
C ARG A 27 14.22 -11.02 18.10
N LEU A 28 14.70 -9.79 17.99
CA LEU A 28 13.91 -8.57 18.06
C LEU A 28 13.60 -8.09 16.65
N PRO A 29 12.35 -7.67 16.35
CA PRO A 29 11.95 -7.17 15.04
C PRO A 29 12.53 -5.76 14.77
N VAL A 30 13.85 -5.67 14.63
CA VAL A 30 14.59 -4.43 14.32
C VAL A 30 14.57 -4.22 12.81
N VAL A 31 13.43 -3.78 12.28
CA VAL A 31 13.33 -3.33 10.89
C VAL A 31 13.43 -1.81 10.86
N PRO A 32 14.46 -1.22 10.24
CA PRO A 32 14.53 0.23 10.07
C PRO A 32 13.37 0.69 9.18
N LEU A 33 12.41 1.37 9.81
CA LEU A 33 11.31 2.05 9.16
C LEU A 33 11.80 3.46 8.83
N TYR A 34 11.94 3.77 7.54
CA TYR A 34 12.19 5.13 7.07
C TYR A 34 10.88 5.71 6.54
N GLY A 35 10.38 6.77 7.17
CA GLY A 35 9.06 7.29 6.85
C GLY A 35 8.59 8.37 7.83
N GLY A 36 7.27 8.49 7.98
CA GLY A 36 6.65 9.57 8.75
C GLY A 36 6.52 10.86 7.95
N PHE A 37 6.71 10.79 6.62
CA PHE A 37 6.51 11.94 5.76
C PHE A 37 5.04 12.37 5.83
N PRO A 38 4.77 13.69 5.89
CA PRO A 38 3.42 14.23 5.95
C PRO A 38 2.70 14.11 4.59
N VAL A 39 2.73 12.95 3.93
CA VAL A 39 2.00 12.69 2.68
C VAL A 39 0.51 12.52 2.94
N LYS A 40 -0.32 12.81 1.93
CA LYS A 40 -1.77 12.62 2.04
C LYS A 40 -2.13 11.16 1.78
N PHE A 41 -2.59 10.46 2.82
CA PHE A 41 -3.17 9.12 2.69
C PHE A 41 -4.62 9.24 2.23
N ARG A 42 -4.99 8.49 1.18
CA ARG A 42 -6.36 8.39 0.70
C ARG A 42 -6.76 6.94 0.65
N THR A 43 -7.81 6.58 1.37
CA THR A 43 -8.33 5.22 1.37
C THR A 43 -9.51 5.13 0.41
N TYR A 44 -9.39 4.23 -0.55
CA TYR A 44 -10.40 3.91 -1.53
C TYR A 44 -11.08 2.59 -1.13
N ILE A 45 -12.40 2.65 -1.03
CA ILE A 45 -13.26 1.49 -0.80
C ILE A 45 -13.84 1.12 -2.16
N GLY A 46 -13.52 -0.09 -2.63
CA GLY A 46 -14.09 -0.61 -3.87
C GLY A 46 -15.36 -1.39 -3.62
N ASP A 47 -15.92 -1.91 -4.71
CA ASP A 47 -17.16 -2.67 -4.67
C ASP A 47 -17.03 -3.93 -3.80
N PRO A 48 -18.10 -4.31 -3.08
CA PRO A 48 -18.10 -5.53 -2.28
C PRO A 48 -18.00 -6.75 -3.19
N ILE A 49 -17.25 -7.77 -2.75
CA ILE A 49 -17.21 -9.06 -3.45
C ILE A 49 -18.48 -9.82 -3.06
N PRO A 50 -19.37 -10.16 -4.01
CA PRO A 50 -20.59 -10.90 -3.70
C PRO A 50 -20.24 -12.30 -3.23
N TYR A 51 -21.02 -12.80 -2.26
CA TYR A 51 -20.90 -14.16 -1.78
C TYR A 51 -21.51 -15.13 -2.81
N ASP A 52 -20.74 -16.16 -3.17
CA ASP A 52 -21.18 -17.22 -4.06
C ASP A 52 -20.86 -18.58 -3.40
N PRO A 53 -21.87 -19.42 -3.10
CA PRO A 53 -21.67 -20.70 -2.42
C PRO A 53 -20.92 -21.73 -3.27
N ASN A 54 -20.79 -21.54 -4.58
CA ASN A 54 -20.15 -22.50 -5.48
C ASN A 54 -18.64 -22.23 -5.69
N VAL A 55 -18.11 -21.14 -5.14
CA VAL A 55 -16.74 -20.68 -5.40
C VAL A 55 -15.75 -21.29 -4.39
N SER A 56 -14.64 -21.82 -4.89
CA SER A 56 -13.56 -22.31 -4.04
C SER A 56 -12.82 -21.17 -3.32
N ALA A 57 -12.26 -21.44 -2.13
CA ALA A 57 -11.54 -20.43 -1.37
C ALA A 57 -10.36 -19.80 -2.15
N SER A 58 -9.70 -20.57 -3.02
CA SER A 58 -8.64 -20.11 -3.92
C SER A 58 -9.14 -19.11 -4.95
N GLU A 59 -10.26 -19.41 -5.61
CA GLU A 59 -10.85 -18.51 -6.61
C GLU A 59 -11.34 -17.21 -5.97
N LEU A 60 -11.91 -17.28 -4.76
CA LEU A 60 -12.31 -16.10 -4.01
C LEU A 60 -11.09 -15.21 -3.69
N ALA A 61 -9.97 -15.82 -3.30
CA ALA A 61 -8.72 -15.10 -3.03
C ALA A 61 -8.16 -14.44 -4.31
N GLU A 62 -8.23 -15.11 -5.46
CA GLU A 62 -7.83 -14.53 -6.74
C GLU A 62 -8.72 -13.35 -7.16
N LYS A 63 -10.05 -13.48 -7.03
CA LYS A 63 -10.98 -12.37 -7.28
C LYS A 63 -10.66 -11.17 -6.39
N ALA A 64 -10.43 -11.40 -5.10
CA ALA A 64 -10.07 -10.34 -4.15
C ALA A 64 -8.74 -9.67 -4.51
N LYS A 65 -7.74 -10.46 -4.90
CA LYS A 65 -6.44 -9.96 -5.35
C LYS A 65 -6.58 -9.06 -6.58
N THR A 66 -7.33 -9.51 -7.58
CA THR A 66 -7.57 -8.77 -8.82
C THR A 66 -8.32 -7.46 -8.54
N ALA A 67 -9.34 -7.48 -7.68
CA ALA A 67 -10.07 -6.28 -7.27
C ALA A 67 -9.18 -5.26 -6.54
N ILE A 68 -8.25 -5.71 -5.70
CA ILE A 68 -7.29 -4.80 -5.04
C ILE A 68 -6.27 -4.27 -6.05
N GLN A 69 -5.83 -5.08 -7.01
CA GLN A 69 -4.91 -4.66 -8.07
C GLN A 69 -5.57 -3.60 -8.97
N SER A 70 -6.82 -3.79 -9.39
CA SER A 70 -7.53 -2.79 -10.20
C SER A 70 -7.72 -1.46 -9.46
N LEU A 71 -8.05 -1.50 -8.15
CA LEU A 71 -8.10 -0.30 -7.31
C LEU A 71 -6.73 0.39 -7.19
N ARG A 72 -5.66 -0.39 -7.05
CA ARG A 72 -4.30 0.16 -7.01
C ARG A 72 -3.97 0.85 -8.32
N ASP A 73 -4.19 0.20 -9.45
CA ASP A 73 -3.77 0.72 -10.76
C ASP A 73 -4.60 1.96 -11.15
N ARG A 74 -5.87 2.03 -10.73
CA ARG A 74 -6.73 3.21 -10.92
C ARG A 74 -6.28 4.42 -10.11
N HIS A 75 -5.85 4.22 -8.86
CA HIS A 75 -5.62 5.32 -7.91
C HIS A 75 -4.13 5.63 -7.63
N GLN A 76 -3.21 4.70 -7.91
CA GLN A 76 -1.79 4.87 -7.66
C GLN A 76 -1.01 4.92 -8.99
N LYS A 77 -0.31 6.03 -9.23
CA LYS A 77 0.61 6.14 -10.36
C LYS A 77 1.95 5.47 -10.00
N THR A 78 2.35 4.45 -10.74
CA THR A 78 3.65 3.77 -10.60
C THR A 78 4.62 4.23 -11.69
N PRO A 79 5.92 4.47 -11.39
CA PRO A 79 6.57 4.35 -10.08
C PRO A 79 6.18 5.47 -9.10
N GLY A 80 6.07 5.12 -7.81
CA GLY A 80 5.73 6.06 -6.75
C GLY A 80 6.86 7.05 -6.44
N ASN A 81 6.50 8.28 -6.04
CA ASN A 81 7.44 9.36 -5.73
C ASN A 81 7.01 10.15 -4.48
N ILE A 82 7.91 10.23 -3.48
CA ILE A 82 7.67 10.90 -2.19
C ILE A 82 7.45 12.41 -2.38
N LEU A 83 8.26 13.08 -3.21
CA LEU A 83 8.13 14.53 -3.43
C LEU A 83 6.78 14.87 -4.05
N ARG A 84 6.35 14.06 -5.02
CA ARG A 84 5.04 14.22 -5.63
C ARG A 84 3.92 14.00 -4.62
N ALA A 85 3.99 12.96 -3.80
CA ALA A 85 3.00 12.69 -2.75
C ALA A 85 2.96 13.79 -1.68
N LEU A 86 4.08 14.48 -1.43
CA LEU A 86 4.14 15.66 -0.57
C LEU A 86 3.52 16.89 -1.24
N LEU A 87 3.77 17.12 -2.53
CA LEU A 87 3.13 18.21 -3.29
C LEU A 87 1.62 18.02 -3.40
N GLU A 88 1.14 16.79 -3.59
CA GLU A 88 -0.30 16.42 -3.59
C GLU A 88 -1.04 16.77 -2.27
N ARG A 89 -0.31 17.12 -1.20
CA ARG A 89 -0.89 17.65 0.04
C ARG A 89 -1.27 19.13 -0.07
N PHE A 90 -0.45 19.92 -0.77
CA PHE A 90 -0.63 21.37 -0.90
C PHE A 90 -1.40 21.74 -2.17
N ASP A 91 -1.41 20.85 -3.14
CA ASP A 91 -2.18 21.02 -4.36
C ASP A 91 -3.68 21.02 -4.01
N LYS A 92 -4.33 22.16 -4.25
CA LYS A 92 -5.78 22.35 -4.06
C LYS A 92 -6.49 21.62 -5.20
N HIS A 93 -6.63 20.31 -5.10
CA HIS A 93 -7.40 19.56 -6.06
C HIS A 93 -8.87 20.02 -5.99
N GLN A 94 -9.37 20.59 -7.09
CA GLN A 94 -10.81 20.68 -7.32
C GLN A 94 -11.35 19.24 -7.34
N LYS A 95 -12.50 19.04 -6.70
CA LYS A 95 -13.22 17.77 -6.79
C LYS A 95 -13.72 17.65 -8.22
N ASP A 96 -13.13 16.76 -8.99
CA ASP A 96 -13.83 16.18 -10.13
C ASP A 96 -14.65 15.01 -9.56
N ASP A 97 -15.97 15.22 -9.51
CA ASP A 97 -16.98 14.26 -9.07
C ASP A 97 -17.06 13.04 -9.99
#